data_AF-A0A0B7AM97-F1
#
_entry.id   AF-A0A0B7AM97-F1
#
_cell.length_a   1.000
_cell.length_b   1.000
_cell.length_c   1.000
_cell.angle_alpha   90.00
_cell.angle_beta   90.00
_cell.angle_gamma   90.00
#
_symmetry.space_group_name_H-M   'P 1'
#
loop_
_entity.id
_entity.type
_entity.pdbx_description
1 polymer ?
#
loop_
_entity_poly.entity_id
_entity_poly.type
_entity_poly.pdbx_seq_one_letter_code
_entity_poly.pdbx_strand_id
1 'polypeptide(L)'
;VLNMMGNPVIQEIKYYRKTLTVKLKNLQYLDDRPVFPKERACAEAWAVGGLEAERAERDRWINNERQKLMDSVNALLTVRKKTIAKNIEAELNEVNAKCGKTEKVEVDIESVDWLYRTYKIKGDNTVYHQGEGDKDDQNIKCFVKD
;
A
#
# COMPACT_ATOMS: atom_id res chain seq x y z
N VAL A 1 -3.39 -14.50 33.34
CA VAL A 1 -1.96 -14.78 33.06
C VAL A 1 -1.67 -16.19 33.56
N LEU A 2 -0.92 -17.01 32.82
CA LEU A 2 -0.47 -18.34 33.25
C LEU A 2 1.05 -18.39 33.13
N ASN A 3 1.76 -18.86 34.16
CA ASN A 3 3.21 -19.08 34.13
C ASN A 3 3.47 -20.52 34.58
N MET A 4 4.19 -21.28 33.77
CA MET A 4 4.63 -22.63 34.14
C MET A 4 6.15 -22.81 34.07
N MET A 5 6.91 -21.72 33.91
CA MET A 5 8.37 -21.78 33.88
C MET A 5 8.94 -22.53 35.08
N GLY A 6 9.93 -23.39 34.83
CA GLY A 6 10.54 -24.24 35.86
C GLY A 6 9.80 -25.56 36.13
N ASN A 7 8.62 -25.78 35.54
CA ASN A 7 7.92 -27.05 35.69
C ASN A 7 8.37 -28.10 34.63
N PRO A 8 8.69 -29.34 35.03
CA PRO A 8 9.10 -30.41 34.11
C PRO A 8 8.07 -30.73 33.02
N VAL A 9 6.78 -30.52 33.33
CA VAL A 9 5.65 -30.75 32.41
C VAL A 9 5.74 -29.95 31.09
N ILE A 10 6.48 -28.84 31.06
CA ILE A 10 6.70 -28.08 29.82
C ILE A 10 7.41 -28.95 28.76
N GLN A 11 8.33 -29.82 29.18
CA GLN A 11 9.11 -30.67 28.28
C GLN A 11 8.28 -31.84 27.74
N GLU A 12 7.28 -32.28 28.49
CA GLU A 12 6.41 -33.40 28.12
C GLU A 12 5.35 -32.98 27.08
N ILE A 13 4.88 -31.74 27.14
CA ILE A 13 3.83 -31.24 26.25
C ILE A 13 4.45 -30.78 24.91
N LYS A 14 4.24 -31.59 23.86
CA LYS A 14 4.58 -31.17 22.48
C LYS A 14 3.83 -29.89 22.10
N TYR A 15 4.57 -28.97 21.47
CA TYR A 15 4.06 -27.65 21.08
C TYR A 15 3.38 -26.91 22.24
N TYR A 16 3.92 -27.04 23.45
CA TYR A 16 3.43 -26.48 24.72
C TYR A 16 2.60 -25.19 24.58
N ARG A 17 3.22 -24.11 24.08
CA ARG A 17 2.57 -22.81 23.93
C ARG A 17 1.34 -22.85 23.03
N LYS A 18 1.46 -23.51 21.89
CA LYS A 18 0.38 -23.64 20.90
C LYS A 18 -0.78 -24.45 21.47
N THR A 19 -0.48 -25.57 22.11
CA THR A 19 -1.46 -26.46 22.75
C THR A 19 -2.22 -25.74 23.86
N LEU A 20 -1.52 -24.98 24.71
CA LEU A 20 -2.17 -24.22 25.78
C LEU A 20 -3.01 -23.06 25.25
N THR A 21 -2.53 -22.34 24.24
CA THR A 21 -3.30 -21.25 23.60
C THR A 21 -4.63 -21.74 23.04
N VAL A 22 -4.67 -22.96 22.47
CA VAL A 22 -5.91 -23.56 21.95
C VAL A 22 -6.82 -24.06 23.06
N LYS A 23 -6.27 -24.76 24.05
CA LYS A 23 -7.06 -25.33 25.16
C LYS A 23 -7.66 -24.24 26.05
N LEU A 24 -6.93 -23.15 26.28
CA LEU A 24 -7.31 -22.06 27.18
C LEU A 24 -7.73 -20.82 26.39
N LYS A 25 -9.00 -20.79 25.95
CA LYS A 25 -9.55 -19.70 25.12
C LYS A 25 -9.49 -18.30 25.74
N ASN A 26 -9.33 -18.16 27.05
CA ASN A 26 -9.25 -16.85 27.71
C ASN A 26 -7.80 -16.45 28.08
N LEU A 27 -6.80 -17.19 27.61
CA LEU A 27 -5.40 -16.99 27.98
C LEU A 27 -4.76 -15.81 27.25
N GLN A 28 -4.56 -14.68 27.94
CA GLN A 28 -3.95 -13.48 27.35
C GLN A 28 -2.42 -13.46 27.43
N TYR A 29 -1.84 -14.15 28.42
CA TYR A 29 -0.39 -14.20 28.65
C TYR A 29 0.00 -15.59 29.07
N LEU A 30 1.03 -16.13 28.41
CA LEU A 30 1.66 -17.38 28.78
C LEU A 30 3.15 -17.13 29.04
N ASP A 31 3.58 -17.48 30.25
CA ASP A 31 4.89 -17.17 30.82
C ASP A 31 5.16 -15.65 30.67
N ASP A 32 6.20 -15.26 29.94
CA ASP A 32 6.58 -13.85 29.77
C ASP A 32 6.03 -13.19 28.48
N ARG A 33 5.31 -13.94 27.63
CA ARG A 33 4.89 -13.44 26.30
C ARG A 33 3.36 -13.36 26.17
N PRO A 34 2.80 -12.19 25.78
CA PRO A 34 1.39 -12.07 25.47
C PRO A 34 1.00 -12.99 24.32
N VAL A 35 -0.22 -13.50 24.35
CA VAL A 35 -0.81 -14.29 23.27
C VAL A 35 -1.60 -13.34 22.37
N PHE A 36 -1.03 -13.02 21.21
CA PHE A 36 -1.66 -12.10 20.27
C PHE A 36 -2.85 -12.75 19.54
N PRO A 37 -3.85 -11.98 19.09
CA PRO A 37 -4.98 -12.52 18.32
C PRO A 37 -4.55 -13.31 17.07
N LYS A 38 -3.54 -12.81 16.34
CA LYS A 38 -2.95 -13.50 15.18
C LYS A 38 -2.35 -14.86 15.55
N GLU A 39 -1.61 -14.92 16.66
CA GLU A 39 -1.03 -16.17 17.16
C GLU A 39 -2.13 -17.18 17.51
N ARG A 40 -3.18 -16.72 18.18
CA ARG A 40 -4.32 -17.56 18.54
C ARG A 40 -5.05 -18.10 17.32
N ALA A 41 -5.38 -17.26 16.35
CA ALA A 41 -6.04 -17.70 15.12
C ALA A 41 -5.22 -18.79 14.39
N CYS A 42 -3.89 -18.61 14.31
CA CYS A 42 -3.00 -19.63 13.74
C CYS A 42 -2.98 -20.92 14.57
N ALA A 43 -2.98 -20.82 15.90
CA ALA A 43 -2.99 -21.98 16.79
C ALA A 43 -4.31 -22.76 16.70
N GLU A 44 -5.45 -22.07 16.62
CA GLU A 44 -6.78 -22.66 16.44
C GLU A 44 -6.89 -23.35 15.08
N ALA A 45 -6.45 -22.70 13.99
CA ALA A 45 -6.41 -23.30 12.66
C ALA A 45 -5.55 -24.57 12.63
N TRP A 46 -4.41 -24.55 13.32
CA TRP A 46 -3.56 -25.73 13.46
C TRP A 46 -4.23 -26.88 14.21
N ALA A 47 -4.98 -26.58 15.28
CA ALA A 47 -5.65 -27.61 16.05
C ALA A 47 -6.73 -28.35 15.23
N VAL A 48 -7.30 -27.68 14.22
CA VAL A 48 -8.33 -28.25 13.34
C VAL A 48 -7.73 -28.95 12.13
N GLY A 49 -6.81 -28.29 11.40
CA GLY A 49 -6.32 -28.75 10.10
C GLY A 49 -4.81 -28.92 10.02
N GLY A 50 -4.11 -28.95 11.15
CA GLY A 50 -2.67 -29.17 11.19
C GLY A 50 -1.86 -28.02 10.58
N LEU A 51 -0.67 -28.36 10.07
CA LEU A 51 0.31 -27.36 9.61
C LEU A 51 -0.15 -26.57 8.37
N GLU A 52 -0.95 -27.20 7.50
CA GLU A 52 -1.45 -26.57 6.28
C GLU A 52 -2.47 -25.47 6.60
N ALA A 53 -3.45 -25.77 7.47
CA ALA A 53 -4.43 -24.79 7.92
C ALA A 53 -3.77 -23.62 8.67
N GLU A 54 -2.74 -23.90 9.47
CA GLU A 54 -1.95 -22.84 10.11
C GLU A 54 -1.27 -21.91 9.10
N ARG A 55 -0.67 -22.48 8.04
CA ARG A 55 0.00 -21.70 7.00
C ARG A 55 -1.00 -20.81 6.27
N ALA A 56 -2.14 -21.35 5.87
CA ALA A 56 -3.20 -20.61 5.21
C ALA A 56 -3.71 -19.44 6.06
N GLU A 57 -3.96 -19.65 7.36
CA GLU A 57 -4.41 -18.58 8.25
C GLU A 57 -3.30 -17.55 8.49
N ARG A 58 -2.05 -17.97 8.65
CA ARG A 58 -0.91 -17.05 8.76
C ARG A 58 -0.80 -16.14 7.53
N ASP A 59 -0.90 -16.73 6.33
CA ASP A 59 -0.82 -15.98 5.07
C ASP A 59 -1.99 -15.02 4.91
N ARG A 60 -3.19 -15.43 5.33
CA ARG A 60 -4.37 -14.55 5.38
C ARG A 60 -4.13 -13.33 6.26
N TRP A 61 -3.57 -13.51 7.46
CA TRP A 61 -3.24 -12.39 8.34
C TRP A 61 -2.17 -11.47 7.73
N ILE A 62 -1.10 -12.03 7.18
CA ILE A 62 -0.03 -11.26 6.53
C ILE A 62 -0.57 -10.46 5.35
N ASN A 63 -1.41 -11.08 4.51
CA ASN A 63 -2.01 -10.42 3.36
C ASN A 63 -2.97 -9.31 3.77
N ASN A 64 -3.76 -9.50 4.82
CA ASN A 64 -4.64 -8.46 5.34
C ASN A 64 -3.85 -7.26 5.91
N GLU A 65 -2.78 -7.52 6.66
CA GLU A 65 -1.87 -6.46 7.14
C GLU A 65 -1.20 -5.72 5.98
N ARG A 66 -0.71 -6.46 4.98
CA ARG A 66 -0.12 -5.90 3.76
C ARG A 66 -1.13 -5.06 2.98
N GLN A 67 -2.37 -5.51 2.84
CA GLN A 67 -3.42 -4.79 2.13
C GLN A 67 -3.70 -3.44 2.79
N LYS A 68 -3.89 -3.41 4.12
CA LYS A 68 -4.11 -2.15 4.86
C LYS A 68 -2.96 -1.15 4.68
N LEU A 69 -1.73 -1.64 4.70
CA LEU A 69 -0.55 -0.81 4.44
C LEU A 69 -0.58 -0.25 3.00
N MET A 70 -0.82 -1.12 2.02
CA MET A 70 -0.90 -0.73 0.61
C MET A 70 -2.04 0.26 0.34
N ASP A 71 -3.20 0.08 0.96
CA ASP A 71 -4.34 1.00 0.83
C ASP A 71 -3.98 2.41 1.34
N SER A 72 -3.26 2.48 2.47
CA SER A 72 -2.79 3.74 3.03
C SER A 72 -1.77 4.43 2.13
N VAL A 73 -0.81 3.67 1.57
CA VAL A 73 0.17 4.18 0.61
C VAL A 73 -0.51 4.65 -0.67
N ASN A 74 -1.44 3.85 -1.21
CA ASN A 74 -2.18 4.17 -2.42
C ASN A 74 -3.00 5.45 -2.27
N ALA A 75 -3.65 5.67 -1.12
CA ALA A 75 -4.36 6.91 -0.84
C ALA A 75 -3.45 8.14 -0.94
N LEU A 76 -2.24 8.08 -0.37
CA LEU A 76 -1.24 9.14 -0.46
C LEU A 76 -0.75 9.34 -1.90
N LEU A 77 -0.52 8.26 -2.64
CA LEU A 77 -0.13 8.32 -4.05
C LEU A 77 -1.22 8.98 -4.91
N THR A 78 -2.50 8.67 -4.68
CA THR A 78 -3.62 9.32 -5.38
C THR A 78 -3.69 10.82 -5.10
N VAL A 79 -3.51 11.24 -3.85
CA VAL A 79 -3.46 12.68 -3.50
C VAL A 79 -2.32 13.35 -4.24
N ARG A 80 -1.12 12.75 -4.24
CA ARG A 80 0.05 13.29 -4.94
C ARG A 80 -0.19 13.39 -6.45
N LYS A 81 -0.68 12.33 -7.09
CA LYS A 81 -0.98 12.31 -8.54
C LYS A 81 -1.95 13.43 -8.92
N LYS A 82 -3.01 13.64 -8.12
CA LYS A 82 -3.98 14.74 -8.32
C LYS A 82 -3.32 16.11 -8.22
N THR A 83 -2.48 16.34 -7.22
CA THR A 83 -1.78 17.62 -7.05
C THR A 83 -0.82 17.89 -8.20
N ILE A 84 -0.06 16.89 -8.64
CA ILE A 84 0.88 17.03 -9.77
C ILE A 84 0.11 17.28 -11.06
N ALA A 85 -0.96 16.52 -11.34
CA ALA A 85 -1.81 16.73 -12.51
C ALA A 85 -2.33 18.17 -12.57
N LYS A 86 -2.85 18.71 -11.45
CA LYS A 86 -3.31 20.10 -11.37
C LYS A 86 -2.21 21.13 -11.67
N ASN A 87 -0.99 20.88 -11.18
CA ASN A 87 0.13 21.79 -11.45
C ASN A 87 0.51 21.77 -12.93
N ILE A 88 0.55 20.58 -13.55
CA ILE A 88 0.82 20.42 -14.98
C ILE A 88 -0.30 21.06 -15.81
N GLU A 89 -1.57 20.84 -15.46
CA GLU A 89 -2.73 21.47 -16.10
C GLU A 89 -2.64 23.00 -16.03
N ALA A 90 -2.26 23.57 -14.88
CA ALA A 90 -2.09 25.00 -14.73
C ALA A 90 -0.99 25.54 -15.66
N GLU A 91 0.16 24.87 -15.72
CA GLU A 91 1.29 25.22 -16.60
C GLU A 91 0.89 25.16 -18.09
N LEU A 92 0.25 24.07 -18.52
CA LEU A 92 -0.21 23.89 -19.89
C LEU A 92 -1.27 24.92 -20.29
N ASN A 93 -2.21 25.22 -19.40
CA ASN A 93 -3.27 26.18 -19.66
C ASN A 93 -2.76 27.63 -19.67
N GLU A 94 -1.76 27.98 -18.85
CA GLU A 94 -1.09 29.28 -18.92
C GLU A 94 -0.40 29.46 -20.29
N VAL A 95 0.24 28.40 -20.79
CA VAL A 95 0.92 28.44 -22.08
C VAL A 95 -0.07 28.51 -23.23
N ASN A 96 -1.15 27.74 -23.19
CA ASN A 96 -2.22 27.84 -24.17
C ASN A 96 -2.84 29.24 -24.23
N ALA A 97 -3.04 29.88 -23.08
CA ALA A 97 -3.53 31.26 -23.02
C ALA A 97 -2.55 32.24 -23.69
N LYS A 98 -1.24 32.09 -23.49
CA LYS A 98 -0.21 32.87 -24.20
C LYS A 98 -0.22 32.63 -25.71
N CYS A 99 -0.50 31.39 -26.14
CA CYS A 99 -0.65 31.05 -27.56
C CYS A 99 -2.03 31.41 -28.16
N GLY A 100 -2.93 32.06 -27.41
CA GLY A 100 -4.26 32.44 -27.89
C GLY A 100 -5.26 31.28 -28.04
N LYS A 101 -4.98 30.11 -27.46
CA LYS A 101 -5.85 28.93 -27.51
C LYS A 101 -6.87 28.99 -26.37
N THR A 102 -8.14 28.75 -26.69
CA THR A 102 -9.27 28.84 -25.74
C THR A 102 -9.59 27.53 -25.03
N GLU A 103 -9.17 26.39 -25.60
CA GLU A 103 -9.48 25.07 -25.03
C GLU A 103 -8.55 24.73 -23.86
N LYS A 104 -9.17 24.25 -22.77
CA LYS A 104 -8.45 23.82 -21.58
C LYS A 104 -7.96 22.39 -21.74
N VAL A 105 -6.70 22.16 -21.39
CA VAL A 105 -6.09 20.84 -21.38
C VAL A 105 -6.29 20.20 -20.00
N GLU A 106 -6.77 18.96 -20.00
CA GLU A 106 -6.89 18.10 -18.82
C GLU A 106 -5.83 16.99 -18.87
N VAL A 107 -5.17 16.72 -17.75
CA VAL A 107 -4.15 15.67 -17.64
C VAL A 107 -4.80 14.39 -17.13
N ASP A 108 -4.42 13.25 -17.70
CA ASP A 108 -4.81 11.96 -17.16
C ASP A 108 -4.03 11.68 -15.87
N ILE A 109 -4.72 11.78 -14.72
CA ILE A 109 -4.18 11.60 -13.38
C ILE A 109 -3.48 10.23 -13.24
N GLU A 110 -4.00 9.16 -13.85
CA GLU A 110 -3.44 7.82 -13.70
C GLU A 110 -2.07 7.70 -14.38
N SER A 111 -1.93 8.37 -15.53
CA SER A 111 -0.70 8.43 -16.33
C SER A 111 0.44 9.24 -15.71
N VAL A 112 0.16 10.05 -14.68
CA VAL A 112 1.17 10.88 -14.02
C VAL A 112 2.16 9.99 -13.27
N ASP A 113 3.41 10.01 -13.74
CA ASP A 113 4.55 9.40 -13.07
C ASP A 113 5.56 10.47 -12.67
N TRP A 114 5.66 10.69 -11.37
CA TRP A 114 6.56 11.68 -10.80
C TRP A 114 8.02 11.25 -10.83
N LEU A 115 8.31 9.95 -10.95
CA LEU A 115 9.69 9.44 -10.98
C LEU A 115 10.35 9.80 -12.32
N TYR A 116 9.63 9.58 -13.42
CA TYR A 116 10.09 9.88 -14.77
C TYR A 116 9.60 11.23 -15.31
N ARG A 117 8.85 11.97 -14.47
CA ARG A 117 8.19 13.23 -14.83
C ARG A 117 7.34 13.11 -16.10
N THR A 118 6.68 11.97 -16.26
CA THR A 118 5.84 11.70 -17.44
C THR A 118 4.37 11.90 -17.15
N TYR A 119 3.61 12.28 -18.17
CA TYR A 119 2.17 12.40 -18.11
C TYR A 119 1.56 12.25 -19.51
N LYS A 120 0.24 12.00 -19.57
CA LYS A 120 -0.56 12.03 -20.78
C LYS A 120 -1.68 13.06 -20.66
N ILE A 121 -2.07 13.63 -21.78
CA ILE A 121 -3.27 14.47 -21.88
C ILE A 121 -4.47 13.55 -22.07
N LYS A 122 -5.61 13.90 -21.45
CA LYS A 122 -6.84 13.11 -21.55
C LYS A 122 -7.32 13.08 -23.01
N GLY A 123 -7.45 11.86 -23.56
CA GLY A 123 -7.84 11.65 -24.96
C GLY A 123 -6.67 11.56 -25.95
N ASP A 124 -5.43 11.82 -25.52
CA ASP A 124 -4.22 11.54 -26.28
C ASP A 124 -3.47 10.36 -25.65
N ASN A 125 -2.87 9.51 -26.46
CA ASN A 125 -2.02 8.41 -25.99
C ASN A 125 -0.53 8.77 -25.93
N THR A 126 -0.17 9.97 -26.40
CA THR A 126 1.20 10.50 -26.39
C THR A 126 1.69 10.73 -24.96
N VAL A 127 2.89 10.24 -24.66
CA VAL A 127 3.56 10.46 -23.36
C VAL A 127 4.41 11.72 -23.45
N TYR A 128 4.13 12.66 -22.58
CA TYR A 128 4.89 13.90 -22.42
C TYR A 128 5.85 13.78 -21.24
N HIS A 129 6.94 14.52 -21.32
CA HIS A 129 7.92 14.64 -20.23
C HIS A 129 7.95 16.10 -19.77
N GLN A 130 7.85 16.33 -18.46
CA GLN A 130 8.12 17.63 -17.87
C GLN A 130 9.64 17.80 -17.76
N GLY A 131 10.23 18.63 -18.62
CA GLY A 131 11.67 18.88 -18.60
C GLY A 131 12.12 19.66 -17.36
N GLU A 132 13.31 19.36 -16.84
CA GLU A 132 14.11 20.37 -16.13
C GLU A 132 14.76 21.25 -17.20
N GLY A 133 14.18 22.43 -17.43
CA GLY A 133 14.77 23.46 -18.25
C GLY A 133 15.15 24.63 -17.37
N ASP A 134 16.44 25.00 -17.39
CA ASP A 134 16.84 26.38 -17.13
C ASP A 134 15.92 27.32 -17.92
N LYS A 135 15.59 28.47 -17.32
CA LYS A 135 14.53 29.41 -17.73
C LYS A 135 14.64 29.99 -19.16
N ASP A 136 15.55 29.50 -20.00
CA ASP A 136 15.96 30.12 -21.25
C ASP A 136 15.50 29.36 -22.52
N ASP A 137 15.04 28.11 -22.45
CA ASP A 137 14.52 27.40 -23.63
C ASP A 137 12.98 27.29 -23.60
N GLN A 138 12.34 28.37 -24.06
CA GLN A 138 10.92 28.42 -24.40
C GLN A 138 10.60 27.54 -25.63
N ASN A 139 10.69 26.22 -25.48
CA ASN A 139 10.05 25.29 -26.42
C ASN A 139 8.85 24.62 -25.75
N ILE A 140 7.98 25.45 -25.18
CA ILE A 140 6.65 24.99 -24.76
C ILE A 140 5.79 24.96 -26.02
N LYS A 141 5.78 23.80 -26.71
CA LYS A 141 4.91 23.59 -27.86
C LYS A 141 3.45 23.76 -27.42
N CYS A 142 2.71 24.67 -28.05
CA CYS A 142 1.29 24.87 -27.78
C CYS A 142 0.52 23.58 -28.14
N PHE A 143 -0.12 22.90 -27.19
CA PHE A 143 -0.50 21.48 -27.31
C PHE A 143 -1.88 21.14 -27.92
N VAL A 144 -2.63 22.09 -28.47
CA VAL A 144 -3.90 21.76 -29.15
C VAL A 144 -3.70 21.69 -30.66
N LYS A 145 -4.09 20.60 -31.32
CA LYS A 145 -4.10 20.50 -32.79
C LYS A 145 -5.18 21.42 -33.35
N ASP A 146 -4.83 22.17 -34.41
CA ASP A 146 -5.71 23.11 -35.12
C ASP A 146 -6.95 22.45 -35.73
#